data_AF-A0A933F331-F1
#
_entry.id   AF-A0A933F331-F1
#
_cell.length_a   1.000
_cell.length_b   1.000
_cell.length_c   1.000
_cell.angle_alpha   90.00
_cell.angle_beta   90.00
_cell.angle_gamma   90.00
#
_symmetry.space_group_name_H-M   'P 1'
#
loop_
_entity.id
_entity.type
_entity.pdbx_description
1 polymer ?
#
loop_
_entity_poly.entity_id
_entity_poly.type
_entity_poly.pdbx_seq_one_letter_code
_entity_poly.pdbx_strand_id
1 'polypeptide(L)' 'MSTTLSLEINPALREFLAKKTHKLLIAGQWVESASGAVFQTYNPATGEIIGQVSEADATDIDRAVKAAR' A
#
# COMPACT_ATOMS: atom_id res chain seq x y z
N MET A 1 12.91 -21.05 -24.07
CA MET A 1 12.75 -21.79 -22.80
C MET A 1 12.94 -20.77 -21.68
N SER A 2 11.84 -20.15 -21.23
CA SER A 2 11.89 -19.13 -20.18
C SER A 2 11.61 -19.80 -18.85
N THR A 3 12.61 -19.79 -17.96
CA THR A 3 12.58 -20.44 -16.65
C THR A 3 11.60 -19.68 -15.74
N THR A 4 10.41 -20.24 -15.53
CA THR A 4 9.49 -19.75 -14.49
C THR A 4 10.06 -20.14 -13.14
N LEU A 5 10.73 -19.20 -12.45
CA LEU A 5 11.04 -19.35 -11.04
C LEU A 5 9.70 -19.38 -10.29
N SER A 6 9.28 -20.55 -9.81
CA SER A 6 8.20 -20.67 -8.84
C SER A 6 8.69 -20.15 -7.49
N LEU A 7 8.70 -18.82 -7.33
CA LEU A 7 8.88 -18.19 -6.04
C LEU A 7 7.66 -18.54 -5.20
N GLU A 8 7.82 -19.44 -4.24
CA GLU A 8 6.79 -19.70 -3.24
C GLU A 8 6.62 -18.43 -2.39
N ILE A 9 5.61 -17.63 -2.76
CA ILE A 9 5.25 -16.41 -2.02
C ILE A 9 4.69 -16.84 -0.67
N ASN A 10 5.24 -16.26 0.41
CA ASN A 10 4.74 -16.46 1.77
C ASN A 10 3.22 -16.20 1.83
N PRO A 11 2.41 -17.10 2.44
CA PRO A 11 0.96 -16.92 2.54
C PRO A 11 0.52 -15.55 3.08
N ALA A 12 1.23 -15.01 4.07
CA ALA A 12 0.94 -13.69 4.64
C ALA A 12 1.19 -12.56 3.63
N LEU A 13 2.21 -12.69 2.78
CA LEU A 13 2.48 -11.72 1.71
C LEU A 13 1.40 -11.80 0.64
N ARG A 14 0.94 -13.00 0.29
CA ARG A 14 -0.16 -13.18 -0.67
C ARG A 14 -1.44 -12.54 -0.17
N GLU A 15 -1.77 -12.73 1.10
CA GLU A 15 -2.94 -12.10 1.73
C GLU A 15 -2.81 -10.57 1.75
N PHE A 16 -1.62 -10.06 2.05
CA PHE A 16 -1.35 -8.62 2.01
C PHE A 16 -1.57 -8.03 0.62
N LEU A 17 -0.98 -8.64 -0.43
CA LEU A 17 -1.11 -8.18 -1.81
C LEU A 17 -2.53 -8.37 -2.39
N ALA A 18 -3.33 -9.30 -1.85
CA ALA A 18 -4.72 -9.48 -2.24
C ALA A 18 -5.64 -8.33 -1.78
N LYS A 19 -5.19 -7.45 -0.87
CA LYS A 19 -5.97 -6.29 -0.43
C LYS A 19 -6.11 -5.29 -1.57
N LYS A 20 -7.35 -4.86 -1.83
CA LYS A 20 -7.67 -3.92 -2.91
C LYS A 20 -6.94 -2.58 -2.76
N THR A 21 -6.84 -2.07 -1.53
CA THR A 21 -6.18 -0.79 -1.22
C THR A 21 -5.53 -0.85 0.15
N HIS A 22 -4.28 -0.41 0.24
CA HIS A 22 -3.55 -0.24 1.49
C HIS A 22 -3.83 1.16 2.06
N LYS A 23 -4.25 1.19 3.33
CA LYS A 23 -4.64 2.40 4.05
C LYS A 23 -3.43 3.08 4.72
N LEU A 24 -3.58 4.34 5.11
CA LEU A 24 -2.62 5.07 5.93
C LEU A 24 -2.74 4.62 7.40
N LEU A 25 -1.63 4.57 8.13
CA LEU A 25 -1.65 4.35 9.58
C LEU A 25 -1.44 5.68 10.31
N ILE A 26 -2.49 6.23 10.89
CA ILE A 26 -2.47 7.52 11.59
C ILE A 26 -3.11 7.33 12.97
N ALA A 27 -2.45 7.78 14.03
CA ALA A 27 -2.91 7.64 15.42
C ALA A 27 -3.26 6.18 15.83
N GLY A 28 -2.53 5.19 15.29
CA GLY A 28 -2.80 3.77 15.54
C GLY A 28 -4.05 3.22 14.84
N GLN A 29 -4.61 3.96 13.88
CA GLN A 29 -5.79 3.58 13.10
C GLN A 29 -5.45 3.51 11.60
N TRP A 30 -6.02 2.51 10.92
CA TRP A 30 -5.94 2.39 9.47
C TRP A 30 -7.02 3.26 8.81
N VAL A 31 -6.62 4.37 8.20
CA VAL A 31 -7.51 5.37 7.62
C VAL A 31 -7.29 5.52 6.12
N GLU A 32 -8.34 5.86 5.39
CA GLU A 32 -8.20 6.30 4.00
C GLU A 32 -7.61 7.71 3.96
N SER A 33 -7.04 8.11 2.81
CA SER A 33 -6.57 9.48 2.62
C SER A 33 -7.72 10.47 2.77
N ALA A 34 -7.42 11.67 3.25
CA ALA A 34 -8.41 12.73 3.41
C ALA A 34 -9.10 13.09 2.08
N SER A 35 -8.36 13.02 0.98
CA SER A 35 -8.83 13.25 -0.39
C SER A 35 -9.52 12.03 -1.02
N GLY A 36 -9.35 10.83 -0.44
CA GLY A 36 -9.73 9.56 -1.07
C GLY A 36 -8.84 9.13 -2.23
N ALA A 37 -7.78 9.88 -2.53
CA ALA A 37 -6.84 9.56 -3.59
C ALA A 37 -6.04 8.28 -3.28
N VAL A 38 -5.75 7.51 -4.33
CA VAL A 38 -4.94 6.29 -4.28
C VAL A 38 -3.99 6.28 -5.47
N PHE A 39 -2.81 5.71 -5.30
CA PHE A 39 -1.86 5.49 -6.38
C PHE A 39 -1.52 4.01 -6.52
N GLN A 40 -1.14 3.63 -7.73
CA GLN A 40 -0.74 2.26 -8.07
C GLN A 40 0.74 2.07 -7.76
N THR A 41 1.08 0.93 -7.14
CA THR A 41 2.46 0.51 -6.93
C THR A 41 2.79 -0.59 -7.94
N TYR A 42 3.93 -0.47 -8.59
CA TYR A 42 4.39 -1.38 -9.64
C TYR A 42 5.56 -2.23 -9.16
N ASN A 43 5.64 -3.46 -9.64
CA ASN A 43 6.81 -4.30 -9.50
C ASN A 43 7.94 -3.75 -10.40
N PRO A 44 9.09 -3.33 -9.86
CA PRO A 44 10.17 -2.77 -10.69
C PRO A 44 10.80 -3.80 -11.65
N ALA A 45 10.64 -5.10 -11.42
CA ALA A 45 11.17 -6.14 -12.29
C ALA A 45 10.27 -6.45 -13.50
N THR A 46 8.95 -6.31 -13.37
CA THR A 46 7.98 -6.71 -14.40
C THR A 46 7.13 -5.56 -14.93
N GLY A 47 7.07 -4.44 -14.21
CA GLY A 47 6.16 -3.32 -14.50
C GLY A 47 4.70 -3.58 -14.14
N GLU A 48 4.38 -4.75 -13.59
CA GLU A 48 3.00 -5.13 -13.24
C GLU A 48 2.54 -4.44 -11.96
N ILE A 49 1.24 -4.15 -11.85
CA ILE A 49 0.65 -3.57 -10.64
C ILE A 49 0.62 -4.62 -9.54
N ILE A 50 1.20 -4.29 -8.39
CA ILE A 50 1.22 -5.14 -7.19
C ILE A 50 0.22 -4.71 -6.12
N GLY A 51 -0.38 -3.52 -6.25
CA GLY A 51 -1.40 -3.05 -5.33
C GLY A 51 -1.73 -1.56 -5.51
N GLN A 52 -2.68 -1.08 -4.72
CA GLN A 52 -3.03 0.34 -4.62
C GLN A 52 -2.79 0.81 -3.18
N VAL A 53 -2.27 2.02 -3.01
CA VAL A 53 -1.99 2.61 -1.70
C VAL A 53 -2.68 3.98 -1.62
N SER A 54 -3.25 4.31 -0.46
CA SER A 54 -3.79 5.64 -0.21
C SER A 54 -2.71 6.71 -0.36
N GLU A 55 -3.02 7.75 -1.12
CA GLU A 55 -2.14 8.90 -1.36
C GLU A 55 -2.41 9.96 -0.28
N ALA A 56 -1.48 10.10 0.66
CA ALA A 56 -1.60 11.07 1.75
C ALA A 56 -1.43 12.50 1.24
N ASP A 57 -2.29 13.40 1.69
CA ASP A 57 -2.15 14.84 1.43
C ASP A 57 -1.70 15.62 2.68
N ALA A 58 -1.63 16.95 2.57
CA ALA A 58 -1.25 17.82 3.68
C ALA A 58 -2.14 17.64 4.93
N THR A 59 -3.42 17.33 4.75
CA THR A 59 -4.37 17.09 5.86
C THR A 59 -4.01 15.82 6.61
N ASP A 60 -3.66 14.76 5.89
CA ASP A 60 -3.24 13.50 6.50
C ASP A 60 -1.91 13.65 7.24
N ILE A 61 -0.98 14.42 6.67
CA ILE A 61 0.29 14.77 7.32
C ILE A 61 0.02 15.52 8.63
N ASP A 62 -0.85 16.53 8.61
CA ASP A 62 -1.19 17.30 9.82
C ASP A 62 -1.83 16.43 10.91
N ARG A 63 -2.71 15.49 10.54
CA ARG A 63 -3.31 14.52 11.47
C ARG A 63 -2.24 13.61 12.09
N ALA A 64 -1.30 13.11 11.29
CA ALA A 64 -0.21 12.27 11.75
C ALA A 64 0.73 13.03 12.70
N VAL A 65 1.10 14.26 12.35
CA VAL A 65 1.94 15.12 13.21
C VAL A 65 1.25 15.43 14.54
N LYS A 66 -0.06 15.76 14.51
CA LYS A 66 -0.83 16.00 15.75
C LYS A 66 -0.91 14.77 16.64
N ALA A 67 -1.07 13.58 16.05
CA ALA A 67 -1.17 12.33 16.80
C ALA A 67 0.18 11.85 17.39
N ALA A 68 1.31 12.32 16.84
CA ALA A 68 2.64 11.94 17.29
C ALA A 68 3.23 12.87 18.38
N ARG A 69 2.54 13.97 18.70
CA ARG A 69 2.92 14.93 19.75
C ARG A 69 2.39 14.49 21.10
#